data_AF-A0A7X3QS08-F1
#
_entry.id   AF-A0A7X3QS08-F1
#
_cell.length_a   1.000
_cell.length_b   1.000
_cell.length_c   1.000
_cell.angle_alpha   90.00
_cell.angle_beta   90.00
_cell.angle_gamma   90.00
#
_symmetry.space_group_name_H-M   'P 1'
#
loop_
_entity.id
_entity.type
_entity.pdbx_description
1 polymer ?
#
loop_
_entity_poly.entity_id
_entity_poly.type
_entity_poly.pdbx_seq_one_letter_code
_entity_poly.pdbx_strand_id
1 'polypeptide(L)'
;MTQEGEGSRGPSKDGQGQPTEDANLIPATLDLAERARLAVNAMTEATNPEEDYRVYWKVTFRSNPPIMYHDFSDTGIAAKFMECLPRMRLMSGSSQGRHVEKRWKELLPERIGPDGLVLTKLDDRLSPSRPSSLLGVRDGDSIVDMQVNGLMLGAVGTYAVMEGKGLWEPIGRRIADGLSDLAVRDSPHAYFTDWTYLPGQKAAYDVPRPLGTHAGYGIWPARRLISFYNVTGYEPAVELAGALCRYVLHKAQYFGPEYEFLSDDPDPTGARHHVVHFHHHSMTILACLEYGLATGDASMVSEAARAFDKAKTYGEELTGFFPESVGPDVPHTSEICEVGDMVSVALGLAAAGAGDHYWDDADRWVRNQLAEGQLLRYDWIYRLNMADPPTALLPNMTIDRVGERNVGAFAGWQSPNDWIEFQRAEDRGGVREVRPMQESGETSSEYYHRLSGGRNLGHVQGIMHCCTANGARALYDAWRHIVHRRDGNVRVNLLLNRVGGTVDVHSHLPYTGRVDIHANESYRLSVRLPGWVELGKVACTVDGSARSVSFDGRYASIGELGPGQVATLTFPLAEEVSRVTVRNQWYFLVRKGHDVVRIDPPGMLSPLYNRDHYRDGVTLWKQGDSHRGEAVLGW
;
A
#
# COMPACT_ATOMS: atom_id res chain seq x y z
N MET A 1 -86.51 -7.12 7.53
CA MET A 1 -86.58 -5.66 7.27
C MET A 1 -85.17 -5.11 7.41
N THR A 2 -84.77 -4.19 6.52
CA THR A 2 -83.56 -3.31 6.55
C THR A 2 -82.20 -4.00 6.77
N GLN A 3 -81.30 -4.09 5.76
CA GLN A 3 -80.43 -3.01 5.20
C GLN A 3 -79.47 -2.41 6.25
N GLU A 4 -78.18 -2.15 6.04
CA GLU A 4 -77.17 -2.35 4.97
C GLU A 4 -75.76 -2.09 5.61
N GLY A 5 -74.58 -2.31 5.03
CA GLY A 5 -74.12 -2.78 3.70
C GLY A 5 -72.56 -2.77 3.64
N GLU A 6 -71.95 -3.18 2.50
CA GLU A 6 -70.49 -3.14 2.17
C GLU A 6 -69.56 -4.02 3.07
N GLY A 7 -68.58 -4.82 2.60
CA GLY A 7 -67.72 -4.80 1.41
C GLY A 7 -66.26 -4.50 1.84
N SER A 8 -65.18 -5.17 1.42
CA SER A 8 -64.96 -6.39 0.62
C SER A 8 -63.49 -6.87 0.78
N ARG A 9 -63.16 -8.07 0.24
CA ARG A 9 -61.80 -8.60 -0.05
C ARG A 9 -60.91 -9.00 1.13
N GLY A 10 -60.58 -10.30 1.18
CA GLY A 10 -59.47 -10.83 1.99
C GLY A 10 -58.09 -10.51 1.38
N PRO A 11 -57.00 -10.68 2.15
CA PRO A 11 -55.67 -10.25 1.74
C PRO A 11 -55.12 -11.06 0.56
N SER A 12 -54.48 -10.36 -0.39
CA SER A 12 -53.71 -10.98 -1.45
C SER A 12 -52.48 -11.69 -0.89
N LYS A 13 -52.11 -12.82 -1.52
CA LYS A 13 -50.78 -13.41 -1.36
C LYS A 13 -49.79 -12.61 -2.19
N ASP A 14 -49.31 -11.50 -1.65
CA ASP A 14 -48.20 -10.78 -2.26
C ASP A 14 -46.91 -11.57 -2.03
N GLY A 15 -46.30 -12.01 -3.13
CA GLY A 15 -45.10 -12.84 -3.11
C GLY A 15 -43.87 -12.04 -2.66
N GLN A 16 -43.61 -12.04 -1.36
CA GLN A 16 -42.26 -11.78 -0.86
C GLN A 16 -41.38 -12.98 -1.25
N GLY A 17 -40.69 -12.85 -2.38
CA GLY A 17 -39.57 -13.73 -2.67
C GLY A 17 -38.54 -13.57 -1.56
N GLN A 18 -38.21 -14.67 -0.87
CA GLN A 18 -37.02 -14.70 -0.03
C GLN A 18 -35.82 -14.35 -0.92
N PRO A 19 -34.87 -13.50 -0.45
CA PRO A 19 -33.60 -13.37 -1.14
C PRO A 19 -32.96 -14.76 -1.21
N THR A 20 -32.72 -15.27 -2.42
CA THR A 20 -31.99 -16.52 -2.61
C THR A 20 -30.57 -16.33 -2.09
N GLU A 21 -30.04 -17.30 -1.34
CA GLU A 21 -28.71 -17.22 -0.72
C GLU A 21 -27.55 -16.99 -1.72
N ASP A 22 -27.81 -17.27 -3.01
CA ASP A 22 -26.92 -17.02 -4.14
C ASP A 22 -26.77 -15.53 -4.56
N ALA A 23 -27.64 -14.63 -4.10
CA ALA A 23 -27.80 -13.29 -4.68
C ALA A 23 -26.61 -12.31 -4.50
N ASN A 24 -25.57 -12.68 -3.75
CA ASN A 24 -24.36 -11.87 -3.56
C ASN A 24 -23.05 -12.69 -3.70
N LEU A 25 -23.08 -13.81 -4.43
CA LEU A 25 -21.87 -14.61 -4.68
C LEU A 25 -20.96 -13.94 -5.73
N ILE A 26 -19.68 -13.84 -5.40
CA ILE A 26 -18.62 -13.36 -6.30
C ILE A 26 -17.53 -14.43 -6.46
N PRO A 27 -16.72 -14.40 -7.55
CA PRO A 27 -15.57 -15.30 -7.68
C PRO A 27 -14.65 -15.23 -6.46
N ALA A 28 -14.22 -16.37 -5.94
CA ALA A 28 -13.28 -16.47 -4.82
C ALA A 28 -11.83 -16.21 -5.30
N THR A 29 -11.60 -14.98 -5.74
CA THR A 29 -10.34 -14.42 -6.24
C THR A 29 -9.95 -13.18 -5.41
N LEU A 30 -8.87 -12.48 -5.78
CA LEU A 30 -8.41 -11.31 -5.02
C LEU A 30 -9.48 -10.19 -5.01
N ASP A 31 -9.90 -9.83 -3.81
CA ASP A 31 -10.90 -8.83 -3.52
C ASP A 31 -10.32 -7.81 -2.54
N LEU A 32 -10.16 -6.57 -3.00
CA LEU A 32 -9.50 -5.52 -2.23
C LEU A 32 -10.39 -4.96 -1.11
N ALA A 33 -11.72 -5.09 -1.19
CA ALA A 33 -12.63 -4.64 -0.13
C ALA A 33 -12.47 -5.50 1.12
N GLU A 34 -12.40 -6.83 0.97
CA GLU A 34 -12.10 -7.74 2.08
C GLU A 34 -10.70 -7.47 2.67
N ARG A 35 -9.69 -7.22 1.83
CA ARG A 35 -8.33 -6.88 2.26
C ARG A 35 -8.29 -5.57 3.06
N ALA A 36 -9.08 -4.57 2.66
CA ALA A 36 -9.26 -3.35 3.43
C ALA A 36 -9.98 -3.58 4.77
N ARG A 37 -11.00 -4.46 4.81
CA ARG A 37 -11.67 -4.85 6.06
C ARG A 37 -10.68 -5.44 7.07
N LEU A 38 -9.74 -6.26 6.61
CA LEU A 38 -8.66 -6.78 7.45
C LEU A 38 -7.69 -5.67 7.87
N ALA A 39 -7.30 -4.75 6.98
CA ALA A 39 -6.43 -3.63 7.33
C ALA A 39 -7.04 -2.72 8.41
N VAL A 40 -8.38 -2.53 8.44
CA VAL A 40 -9.07 -1.84 9.55
C VAL A 40 -8.80 -2.51 10.89
N ASN A 41 -8.83 -3.85 10.97
CA ASN A 41 -8.52 -4.59 12.19
C ASN A 41 -7.12 -4.23 12.70
N ALA A 42 -6.07 -4.44 11.91
CA ALA A 42 -4.71 -4.08 12.31
C ALA A 42 -4.55 -2.60 12.68
N MET A 43 -5.14 -1.68 11.91
CA MET A 43 -5.03 -0.24 12.18
C MET A 43 -5.71 0.21 13.48
N THR A 44 -6.74 -0.49 13.95
CA THR A 44 -7.44 -0.13 15.20
C THR A 44 -7.05 -0.99 16.40
N GLU A 45 -6.70 -2.25 16.19
CA GLU A 45 -6.31 -3.18 17.25
C GLU A 45 -4.82 -3.07 17.61
N ALA A 46 -3.91 -2.62 16.72
CA ALA A 46 -2.49 -2.39 17.05
C ALA A 46 -2.24 -1.08 17.84
N THR A 47 -3.15 -0.76 18.78
CA THR A 47 -3.17 0.50 19.54
C THR A 47 -3.25 0.27 21.05
N ASN A 48 -2.72 1.18 21.86
CA ASN A 48 -2.73 1.09 23.32
C ASN A 48 -3.94 1.86 23.90
N PRO A 49 -5.02 1.18 24.35
CA PRO A 49 -6.21 1.86 24.87
C PRO A 49 -5.95 2.63 26.18
N GLU A 50 -4.86 2.34 26.90
CA GLU A 50 -4.46 3.05 28.13
C GLU A 50 -3.70 4.36 27.82
N GLU A 51 -3.18 4.51 26.59
CA GLU A 51 -2.50 5.72 26.08
C GLU A 51 -3.27 6.36 24.91
N ASP A 52 -4.58 6.58 25.08
CA ASP A 52 -5.45 7.21 24.07
C ASP A 52 -5.39 6.57 22.67
N TYR A 53 -5.22 5.25 22.62
CA TYR A 53 -5.03 4.46 21.39
C TYR A 53 -3.76 4.86 20.61
N ARG A 54 -2.67 5.21 21.31
CA ARG A 54 -1.33 5.32 20.73
C ARG A 54 -0.99 4.05 19.94
N VAL A 55 -0.52 4.20 18.70
CA VAL A 55 -0.10 3.06 17.87
C VAL A 55 1.14 2.39 18.46
N TYR A 56 1.19 1.06 18.45
CA TYR A 56 2.44 0.32 18.60
C TYR A 56 3.13 0.26 17.22
N TRP A 57 4.23 0.98 17.01
CA TRP A 57 4.92 1.02 15.71
C TRP A 57 5.47 -0.33 15.25
N LYS A 58 6.04 -1.11 16.18
CA LYS A 58 6.77 -2.35 15.87
C LYS A 58 6.16 -3.57 16.52
N VAL A 59 6.25 -4.69 15.80
CA VAL A 59 5.94 -6.03 16.29
C VAL A 59 7.11 -6.95 16.01
N THR A 60 7.63 -7.61 17.04
CA THR A 60 8.68 -8.62 16.92
C THR A 60 8.14 -10.02 17.20
N PHE A 61 8.43 -10.92 16.28
CA PHE A 61 8.13 -12.35 16.40
C PHE A 61 9.34 -13.15 16.91
N ARG A 62 10.44 -12.48 17.30
CA ARG A 62 11.65 -13.09 17.89
C ARG A 62 11.56 -13.32 19.41
N SER A 63 10.35 -13.27 19.97
CA SER A 63 10.09 -13.40 21.40
C SER A 63 8.98 -14.43 21.61
N ASN A 64 8.97 -15.09 22.77
CA ASN A 64 7.93 -16.04 23.12
C ASN A 64 7.23 -15.68 24.46
N PRO A 65 6.02 -15.12 24.45
CA PRO A 65 5.19 -14.78 23.30
C PRO A 65 5.77 -13.63 22.45
N PRO A 66 5.30 -13.44 21.21
CA PRO A 66 5.62 -12.27 20.40
C PRO A 66 5.24 -10.97 21.12
N ILE A 67 5.93 -9.88 20.80
CA ILE A 67 5.79 -8.57 21.46
C ILE A 67 5.46 -7.50 20.43
N MET A 68 4.53 -6.61 20.75
CA MET A 68 4.43 -5.30 20.10
C MET A 68 4.81 -4.19 21.08
N TYR A 69 5.42 -3.12 20.57
CA TYR A 69 6.03 -2.10 21.42
C TYR A 69 6.04 -0.70 20.82
N HIS A 70 6.01 0.29 21.73
CA HIS A 70 6.09 1.71 21.42
C HIS A 70 7.51 2.11 21.04
N ASP A 71 7.65 3.14 20.21
CA ASP A 71 8.91 3.72 19.76
C ASP A 71 8.77 5.24 19.53
N PHE A 72 9.88 5.90 19.25
CA PHE A 72 9.90 7.31 18.85
C PHE A 72 8.95 7.60 17.67
N SER A 73 8.90 6.70 16.68
CA SER A 73 8.12 6.90 15.45
C SER A 73 6.60 6.76 15.59
N ASP A 74 6.07 6.28 16.73
CA ASP A 74 4.63 5.99 16.91
C ASP A 74 3.71 7.15 16.45
N THR A 75 4.09 8.40 16.74
CA THR A 75 3.29 9.60 16.42
C THR A 75 3.16 9.81 14.91
N GLY A 76 4.22 9.59 14.13
CA GLY A 76 4.18 9.69 12.66
C GLY A 76 3.37 8.56 12.04
N ILE A 77 3.35 7.40 12.68
CA ILE A 77 2.65 6.20 12.17
C ILE A 77 1.17 6.23 12.53
N ALA A 78 0.82 6.79 13.69
CA ALA A 78 -0.54 7.21 14.00
C ALA A 78 -1.07 8.17 12.92
N ALA A 79 -0.29 9.15 12.48
CA ALA A 79 -0.68 10.02 11.37
C ALA A 79 -0.91 9.26 10.05
N LYS A 80 -0.04 8.29 9.70
CA LYS A 80 -0.28 7.40 8.54
C LYS A 80 -1.59 6.60 8.68
N PHE A 81 -1.90 6.10 9.88
CA PHE A 81 -3.15 5.38 10.14
C PHE A 81 -4.38 6.31 10.07
N MET A 82 -4.28 7.53 10.59
CA MET A 82 -5.34 8.55 10.48
C MET A 82 -5.63 8.92 9.02
N GLU A 83 -4.62 8.97 8.16
CA GLU A 83 -4.76 9.16 6.71
C GLU A 83 -5.38 7.93 6.00
N CYS A 84 -4.94 6.72 6.35
CA CYS A 84 -5.31 5.51 5.60
C CYS A 84 -6.59 4.81 6.09
N LEU A 85 -6.93 4.91 7.37
CA LEU A 85 -8.10 4.24 7.95
C LEU A 85 -9.44 4.67 7.31
N PRO A 86 -9.71 5.96 7.03
CA PRO A 86 -10.91 6.37 6.30
C PRO A 86 -11.02 5.72 4.91
N ARG A 87 -9.90 5.60 4.19
CA ARG A 87 -9.83 4.93 2.87
C ARG A 87 -10.21 3.45 2.99
N MET A 88 -9.71 2.75 4.01
CA MET A 88 -10.06 1.35 4.26
C MET A 88 -11.56 1.18 4.59
N ARG A 89 -12.17 2.14 5.30
CA ARG A 89 -13.63 2.14 5.55
C ARG A 89 -14.44 2.43 4.29
N LEU A 90 -13.98 3.32 3.40
CA LEU A 90 -14.65 3.58 2.12
C LEU A 90 -14.69 2.33 1.21
N MET A 91 -13.64 1.50 1.26
CA MET A 91 -13.57 0.24 0.50
C MET A 91 -14.44 -0.88 1.08
N SER A 92 -14.54 -0.99 2.41
CA SER A 92 -15.04 -2.19 3.11
C SER A 92 -16.30 -2.00 3.95
N GLY A 93 -16.83 -0.76 4.03
CA GLY A 93 -17.94 -0.40 4.92
C GLY A 93 -17.65 -0.53 6.43
N SER A 94 -16.45 -1.01 6.82
CA SER A 94 -16.16 -1.47 8.18
C SER A 94 -16.35 -0.38 9.24
N SER A 95 -17.05 -0.73 10.31
CA SER A 95 -17.29 0.09 11.50
C SER A 95 -16.41 -0.29 12.71
N GLN A 96 -15.52 -1.29 12.58
CA GLN A 96 -14.62 -1.70 13.65
C GLN A 96 -13.73 -0.53 14.13
N GLY A 97 -13.54 -0.41 15.44
CA GLY A 97 -12.63 0.58 16.02
C GLY A 97 -12.97 2.06 15.76
N ARG A 98 -14.24 2.42 15.48
CA ARG A 98 -14.63 3.84 15.30
C ARG A 98 -14.28 4.74 16.52
N HIS A 99 -14.20 4.17 17.72
CA HIS A 99 -13.79 4.91 18.91
C HIS A 99 -12.31 5.33 18.88
N VAL A 100 -11.43 4.52 18.27
CA VAL A 100 -9.99 4.82 18.07
C VAL A 100 -9.85 6.06 17.19
N GLU A 101 -10.46 6.01 16.00
CA GLU A 101 -10.43 7.11 15.04
C GLU A 101 -11.07 8.39 15.59
N LYS A 102 -12.14 8.27 16.40
CA LYS A 102 -12.74 9.41 17.09
C LYS A 102 -11.74 10.05 18.06
N ARG A 103 -11.06 9.26 18.90
CA ARG A 103 -10.10 9.78 19.88
C ARG A 103 -8.91 10.45 19.21
N TRP A 104 -8.39 9.89 18.11
CA TRP A 104 -7.33 10.54 17.33
C TRP A 104 -7.75 11.89 16.73
N LYS A 105 -8.99 12.01 16.24
CA LYS A 105 -9.53 13.29 15.73
C LYS A 105 -9.73 14.34 16.83
N GLU A 106 -10.11 13.92 18.03
CA GLU A 106 -10.18 14.81 19.21
C GLU A 106 -8.79 15.32 19.61
N LEU A 107 -7.77 14.47 19.57
CA LEU A 107 -6.40 14.79 20.00
C LEU A 107 -5.61 15.67 19.02
N LEU A 108 -5.85 15.60 17.71
CA LEU A 108 -5.01 16.32 16.73
C LEU A 108 -5.03 17.85 16.94
N PRO A 109 -6.20 18.52 17.09
CA PRO A 109 -6.24 19.97 17.33
C PRO A 109 -5.54 20.39 18.63
N GLU A 110 -5.59 19.55 19.67
CA GLU A 110 -4.95 19.81 20.98
C GLU A 110 -3.41 19.80 20.91
N ARG A 111 -2.83 19.17 19.87
CA ARG A 111 -1.38 19.05 19.67
C ARG A 111 -0.77 20.16 18.80
N ILE A 112 -1.56 21.10 18.29
CA ILE A 112 -1.02 22.18 17.43
C ILE A 112 -0.40 23.27 18.30
N GLY A 113 0.92 23.44 18.19
CA GLY A 113 1.70 24.47 18.86
C GLY A 113 1.35 25.91 18.42
N PRO A 114 1.93 26.92 19.09
CA PRO A 114 1.68 28.33 18.77
C PRO A 114 2.19 28.71 17.37
N ASP A 115 3.24 28.06 16.91
CA ASP A 115 3.86 28.18 15.58
C ASP A 115 3.06 27.52 14.43
N GLY A 116 1.95 26.83 14.75
CA GLY A 116 1.12 26.15 13.74
C GLY A 116 1.48 24.69 13.50
N LEU A 117 2.54 24.19 14.13
CA LEU A 117 3.07 22.85 13.91
C LEU A 117 2.56 21.86 14.95
N VAL A 118 2.45 20.59 14.57
CA VAL A 118 2.12 19.49 15.47
C VAL A 118 3.30 19.21 16.40
N LEU A 119 3.04 19.27 17.70
CA LEU A 119 3.97 18.94 18.76
C LEU A 119 4.02 17.42 18.98
N THR A 120 5.22 16.86 18.92
CA THR A 120 5.51 15.47 19.34
C THR A 120 6.12 15.52 20.73
N LYS A 121 5.40 15.01 21.73
CA LYS A 121 5.88 14.91 23.10
C LYS A 121 6.86 13.73 23.23
N LEU A 122 8.02 13.96 23.84
CA LEU A 122 9.02 12.93 24.08
C LEU A 122 8.87 12.38 25.51
N ASP A 123 8.20 11.24 25.66
CA ASP A 123 8.21 10.48 26.90
C ASP A 123 9.33 9.41 26.86
N ASP A 124 10.34 9.58 27.72
CA ASP A 124 11.52 8.71 27.89
C ASP A 124 11.24 7.23 28.02
N ARG A 125 10.10 6.89 28.63
CA ARG A 125 9.74 5.55 29.08
C ARG A 125 9.61 4.54 27.94
N LEU A 126 9.59 5.01 26.68
CA LEU A 126 9.02 4.26 25.57
C LEU A 126 10.00 3.75 24.52
N SER A 127 11.24 4.26 24.39
CA SER A 127 12.26 3.57 23.56
C SER A 127 13.70 4.07 23.76
N PRO A 128 14.70 3.16 23.82
CA PRO A 128 16.12 3.52 23.85
C PRO A 128 16.68 3.95 22.48
N SER A 129 15.89 3.92 21.39
CA SER A 129 16.38 4.18 20.01
C SER A 129 16.77 5.65 19.76
N ARG A 130 16.03 6.59 20.37
CA ARG A 130 16.26 8.05 20.33
C ARG A 130 15.81 8.69 21.65
N PRO A 131 16.63 8.66 22.72
CA PRO A 131 16.27 9.31 23.98
C PRO A 131 16.27 10.84 23.84
N SER A 132 15.48 11.55 24.65
CA SER A 132 15.35 13.02 24.63
C SER A 132 16.70 13.75 24.71
N SER A 133 17.64 13.19 25.47
CA SER A 133 19.00 13.70 25.62
C SER A 133 19.82 13.71 24.33
N LEU A 134 19.56 12.81 23.38
CA LEU A 134 20.18 12.81 22.05
C LEU A 134 19.70 14.01 21.21
N LEU A 135 18.49 14.50 21.48
CA LEU A 135 17.88 15.66 20.83
C LEU A 135 18.07 16.97 21.64
N GLY A 136 18.88 16.94 22.70
CA GLY A 136 19.18 18.11 23.53
C GLY A 136 18.03 18.61 24.41
N VAL A 137 16.98 17.80 24.60
CA VAL A 137 15.78 18.16 25.40
C VAL A 137 15.58 17.18 26.56
N ARG A 138 14.66 17.50 27.47
CA ARG A 138 14.33 16.66 28.63
C ARG A 138 13.06 15.88 28.39
N ASP A 139 12.83 14.92 29.26
CA ASP A 139 11.69 14.02 29.18
C ASP A 139 10.40 14.76 29.56
N GLY A 140 9.39 14.60 28.72
CA GLY A 140 8.15 15.38 28.74
C GLY A 140 8.20 16.70 27.96
N ASP A 141 9.38 17.16 27.50
CA ASP A 141 9.46 18.29 26.56
C ASP A 141 8.90 17.85 25.18
N SER A 142 8.51 18.84 24.36
CA SER A 142 7.96 18.62 23.01
C SER A 142 8.94 19.07 21.93
N ILE A 143 8.96 18.33 20.82
CA ILE A 143 9.66 18.70 19.58
C ILE A 143 8.67 18.90 18.43
N VAL A 144 9.14 19.55 17.38
CA VAL A 144 8.54 19.52 16.04
C VAL A 144 9.32 18.48 15.22
N ASP A 145 8.64 17.45 14.73
CA ASP A 145 9.20 16.47 13.80
C ASP A 145 8.60 16.70 12.40
N MET A 146 9.46 16.82 11.39
CA MET A 146 9.07 17.18 10.03
C MET A 146 8.24 16.09 9.33
N GLN A 147 8.52 14.82 9.60
CA GLN A 147 7.72 13.71 9.10
C GLN A 147 6.36 13.67 9.78
N VAL A 148 6.30 13.87 11.11
CA VAL A 148 5.01 13.95 11.83
C VAL A 148 4.15 15.07 11.27
N ASN A 149 4.72 16.27 11.05
CA ASN A 149 3.97 17.41 10.53
C ASN A 149 3.47 17.19 9.10
N GLY A 150 4.30 16.63 8.22
CA GLY A 150 3.87 16.20 6.89
C GLY A 150 2.72 15.20 6.94
N LEU A 151 2.88 14.10 7.67
CA LEU A 151 1.88 13.04 7.73
C LEU A 151 0.56 13.50 8.39
N MET A 152 0.63 14.33 9.42
CA MET A 152 -0.56 14.93 10.05
C MET A 152 -1.30 15.89 9.11
N LEU A 153 -0.59 16.63 8.25
CA LEU A 153 -1.23 17.42 7.18
C LEU A 153 -2.01 16.51 6.21
N GLY A 154 -1.51 15.32 5.91
CA GLY A 154 -2.21 14.30 5.11
C GLY A 154 -3.49 13.77 5.78
N ALA A 155 -3.44 13.54 7.10
CA ALA A 155 -4.62 13.18 7.89
C ALA A 155 -5.66 14.32 7.92
N VAL A 156 -5.21 15.57 8.15
CA VAL A 156 -6.07 16.76 8.13
C VAL A 156 -6.72 16.96 6.76
N GLY A 157 -5.98 16.82 5.66
CA GLY A 157 -6.53 16.86 4.30
C GLY A 157 -7.56 15.75 4.05
N THR A 158 -7.31 14.55 4.57
CA THR A 158 -8.26 13.42 4.51
C THR A 158 -9.57 13.75 5.24
N TYR A 159 -9.51 14.30 6.46
CA TYR A 159 -10.70 14.69 7.21
C TYR A 159 -11.42 15.91 6.62
N ALA A 160 -10.70 16.85 6.01
CA ALA A 160 -11.29 17.99 5.28
C ALA A 160 -12.19 17.55 4.11
N VAL A 161 -11.88 16.45 3.42
CA VAL A 161 -12.77 15.86 2.40
C VAL A 161 -13.92 15.08 3.05
N MET A 162 -13.62 14.26 4.06
CA MET A 162 -14.60 13.33 4.66
C MET A 162 -15.67 14.03 5.50
N GLU A 163 -15.33 15.11 6.19
CA GLU A 163 -16.17 15.78 7.19
C GLU A 163 -16.45 17.25 6.86
N GLY A 164 -15.80 17.78 5.81
CA GLY A 164 -15.88 19.16 5.38
C GLY A 164 -14.75 20.04 5.91
N LYS A 165 -14.47 21.12 5.16
CA LYS A 165 -13.26 21.96 5.34
C LYS A 165 -13.25 22.82 6.61
N GLY A 166 -14.39 23.06 7.25
CA GLY A 166 -14.58 24.11 8.26
C GLY A 166 -13.58 24.10 9.44
N LEU A 167 -13.37 22.93 10.07
CA LEU A 167 -12.36 22.77 11.14
C LEU A 167 -10.97 22.48 10.56
N TRP A 168 -10.92 21.63 9.53
CA TRP A 168 -9.71 20.97 9.08
C TRP A 168 -8.82 21.86 8.19
N GLU A 169 -9.40 22.68 7.31
CA GLU A 169 -8.62 23.56 6.43
C GLU A 169 -7.83 24.65 7.20
N PRO A 170 -8.40 25.36 8.21
CA PRO A 170 -7.62 26.28 9.03
C PRO A 170 -6.43 25.62 9.76
N ILE A 171 -6.61 24.38 10.23
CA ILE A 171 -5.51 23.60 10.86
C ILE A 171 -4.44 23.27 9.82
N GLY A 172 -4.84 22.76 8.66
CA GLY A 172 -3.89 22.37 7.60
C GLY A 172 -3.12 23.55 7.01
N ARG A 173 -3.75 24.73 6.87
CA ARG A 173 -3.08 25.98 6.49
C ARG A 173 -2.00 26.35 7.50
N ARG A 174 -2.30 26.34 8.81
CA ARG A 174 -1.30 26.60 9.86
C ARG A 174 -0.12 25.64 9.84
N ILE A 175 -0.36 24.35 9.59
CA ILE A 175 0.72 23.36 9.45
C ILE A 175 1.55 23.67 8.19
N ALA A 176 0.93 23.93 7.04
CA ALA A 176 1.62 24.26 5.80
C ALA A 176 2.45 25.56 5.90
N ASP A 177 1.93 26.57 6.60
CA ASP A 177 2.63 27.84 6.86
C ASP A 177 3.81 27.64 7.82
N GLY A 178 3.62 26.88 8.92
CA GLY A 178 4.70 26.52 9.83
C GLY A 178 5.81 25.71 9.14
N LEU A 179 5.44 24.79 8.24
CA LEU A 179 6.39 24.06 7.38
C LEU A 179 7.14 25.02 6.44
N SER A 180 6.46 26.03 5.88
CA SER A 180 7.10 27.07 5.06
C SER A 180 8.08 27.93 5.86
N ASP A 181 7.77 28.25 7.11
CA ASP A 181 8.60 29.06 8.02
C ASP A 181 9.90 28.35 8.46
N LEU A 182 9.92 27.01 8.41
CA LEU A 182 11.11 26.18 8.67
C LEU A 182 11.94 25.87 7.41
N ALA A 183 11.39 26.09 6.21
CA ALA A 183 12.07 25.80 4.96
C ALA A 183 12.99 26.94 4.52
N VAL A 184 14.27 26.64 4.25
CA VAL A 184 15.17 27.57 3.58
C VAL A 184 14.81 27.61 2.09
N ARG A 185 14.45 28.80 1.58
CA ARG A 185 14.06 29.01 0.19
C ARG A 185 15.26 29.51 -0.64
N ASP A 186 15.60 28.80 -1.71
CA ASP A 186 16.64 29.12 -2.69
C ASP A 186 16.08 28.90 -4.10
N SER A 187 15.20 29.82 -4.51
CA SER A 187 14.35 29.69 -5.70
C SER A 187 15.13 29.24 -6.95
N PRO A 188 14.68 28.20 -7.69
CA PRO A 188 13.37 27.52 -7.62
C PRO A 188 13.25 26.38 -6.58
N HIS A 189 14.18 26.27 -5.64
CA HIS A 189 14.30 25.16 -4.68
C HIS A 189 13.95 25.57 -3.23
N ALA A 190 13.66 24.58 -2.39
CA ALA A 190 13.58 24.73 -0.94
C ALA A 190 14.10 23.47 -0.25
N TYR A 191 14.57 23.59 0.99
CA TYR A 191 15.04 22.46 1.80
C TYR A 191 14.88 22.74 3.31
N PHE A 192 14.81 21.68 4.10
CA PHE A 192 14.90 21.73 5.56
C PHE A 192 16.33 21.45 5.98
N THR A 193 16.85 22.18 6.95
CA THR A 193 18.21 21.98 7.48
C THR A 193 18.28 20.81 8.45
N ASP A 194 17.19 20.53 9.16
CA ASP A 194 17.10 19.58 10.26
C ASP A 194 15.84 18.74 10.13
N TRP A 195 15.83 17.57 10.78
CA TRP A 195 14.65 16.69 10.87
C TRP A 195 13.75 17.01 12.07
N THR A 196 14.37 17.40 13.18
CA THR A 196 13.70 17.79 14.43
C THR A 196 14.03 19.24 14.75
N TYR A 197 13.02 20.01 15.12
CA TYR A 197 13.13 21.39 15.57
C TYR A 197 12.57 21.52 17.00
N LEU A 198 13.04 22.51 17.75
CA LEU A 198 12.38 22.94 18.97
C LEU A 198 11.13 23.78 18.61
N PRO A 199 10.05 23.75 19.42
CA PRO A 199 8.88 24.59 19.19
C PRO A 199 9.25 26.08 19.13
N GLY A 200 8.81 26.77 18.08
CA GLY A 200 9.17 28.17 17.81
C GLY A 200 10.58 28.41 17.27
N GLN A 201 11.40 27.38 17.01
CA GLN A 201 12.66 27.50 16.27
C GLN A 201 12.39 28.03 14.85
N LYS A 202 13.38 28.71 14.26
CA LYS A 202 13.37 29.18 12.86
C LYS A 202 14.45 28.48 12.05
N ALA A 203 14.29 28.51 10.72
CA ALA A 203 15.26 27.97 9.78
C ALA A 203 16.68 28.55 10.01
N ALA A 204 17.70 27.69 9.94
CA ALA A 204 19.09 28.11 9.96
C ALA A 204 19.55 28.43 8.53
N TYR A 205 20.14 29.60 8.29
CA TYR A 205 20.53 30.05 6.94
C TYR A 205 22.04 29.93 6.66
N ASP A 206 22.82 29.65 7.69
CA ASP A 206 24.30 29.61 7.70
C ASP A 206 24.87 28.18 7.75
N VAL A 207 24.01 27.16 7.81
CA VAL A 207 24.41 25.75 7.79
C VAL A 207 24.56 25.20 6.36
N PRO A 208 25.41 24.18 6.14
CA PRO A 208 25.50 23.51 4.84
C PRO A 208 24.16 22.96 4.38
N ARG A 209 23.90 23.00 3.07
CA ARG A 209 22.69 22.44 2.49
C ARG A 209 22.69 20.91 2.65
N PRO A 210 21.56 20.28 3.01
CA PRO A 210 21.50 18.83 3.20
C PRO A 210 21.70 18.09 1.88
N LEU A 211 22.30 16.90 1.94
CA LEU A 211 22.48 16.01 0.78
C LEU A 211 22.00 14.60 1.13
N GLY A 212 21.83 13.75 0.11
CA GLY A 212 21.37 12.37 0.24
C GLY A 212 20.05 12.26 1.00
N THR A 213 19.99 11.31 1.93
CA THR A 213 18.80 10.98 2.74
C THR A 213 18.35 12.18 3.59
N HIS A 214 19.28 13.00 4.08
CA HIS A 214 18.96 14.20 4.87
C HIS A 214 18.14 15.23 4.06
N ALA A 215 18.36 15.32 2.76
CA ALA A 215 17.55 16.13 1.86
C ALA A 215 16.27 15.40 1.42
N GLY A 216 16.37 14.10 1.11
CA GLY A 216 15.23 13.24 0.74
C GLY A 216 14.11 13.23 1.79
N TYR A 217 14.47 13.42 3.06
CA TYR A 217 13.52 13.63 4.14
C TYR A 217 12.54 14.81 3.95
N GLY A 218 12.89 15.84 3.16
CA GLY A 218 11.98 16.93 2.79
C GLY A 218 10.76 16.48 1.97
N ILE A 219 10.78 15.25 1.42
CA ILE A 219 9.67 14.69 0.67
C ILE A 219 8.48 14.29 1.56
N TRP A 220 8.70 13.90 2.81
CA TRP A 220 7.62 13.55 3.75
C TRP A 220 6.56 14.68 3.87
N PRO A 221 6.94 15.95 4.12
CA PRO A 221 6.00 17.06 4.04
C PRO A 221 5.63 17.45 2.60
N ALA A 222 6.55 17.46 1.64
CA ALA A 222 6.26 17.85 0.25
C ALA A 222 5.06 17.07 -0.33
N ARG A 223 5.04 15.74 -0.11
CA ARG A 223 3.99 14.86 -0.58
C ARG A 223 2.60 15.21 -0.01
N ARG A 224 2.54 15.62 1.26
CA ARG A 224 1.27 15.94 1.95
C ARG A 224 0.82 17.38 1.78
N LEU A 225 1.75 18.29 1.49
CA LEU A 225 1.44 19.61 0.97
C LEU A 225 0.70 19.52 -0.38
N ILE A 226 1.06 18.59 -1.27
CA ILE A 226 0.36 18.33 -2.55
C ILE A 226 -1.07 17.82 -2.29
N SER A 227 -1.25 16.76 -1.50
CA SER A 227 -2.60 16.26 -1.18
C SER A 227 -3.45 17.32 -0.49
N PHE A 228 -2.88 18.17 0.38
CA PHE A 228 -3.62 19.28 1.00
C PHE A 228 -4.03 20.35 -0.02
N TYR A 229 -3.17 20.68 -0.98
CA TYR A 229 -3.50 21.54 -2.11
C TYR A 229 -4.63 20.94 -2.96
N ASN A 230 -4.58 19.65 -3.34
CA ASN A 230 -5.62 19.00 -4.13
C ASN A 230 -7.01 19.05 -3.46
N VAL A 231 -7.04 19.04 -2.12
CA VAL A 231 -8.29 19.17 -1.33
C VAL A 231 -8.76 20.62 -1.21
N THR A 232 -7.85 21.55 -0.94
CA THR A 232 -8.21 22.92 -0.50
C THR A 232 -8.08 23.99 -1.57
N GLY A 233 -7.19 23.80 -2.54
CA GLY A 233 -6.71 24.82 -3.48
C GLY A 233 -5.61 25.72 -2.89
N TYR A 234 -5.03 25.42 -1.72
CA TYR A 234 -4.11 26.33 -1.04
C TYR A 234 -2.74 26.41 -1.73
N GLU A 235 -2.52 27.43 -2.56
CA GLU A 235 -1.34 27.54 -3.42
C GLU A 235 0.02 27.54 -2.69
N PRO A 236 0.19 28.20 -1.52
CA PRO A 236 1.47 28.19 -0.79
C PRO A 236 1.99 26.79 -0.43
N ALA A 237 1.08 25.82 -0.28
CA ALA A 237 1.46 24.43 -0.02
C ALA A 237 2.11 23.77 -1.25
N VAL A 238 1.50 23.89 -2.44
CA VAL A 238 2.04 23.28 -3.66
C VAL A 238 3.28 23.99 -4.18
N GLU A 239 3.41 25.31 -3.95
CA GLU A 239 4.64 26.06 -4.23
C GLU A 239 5.83 25.50 -3.44
N LEU A 240 5.65 25.29 -2.12
CA LEU A 240 6.68 24.72 -1.25
C LEU A 240 6.99 23.27 -1.65
N ALA A 241 5.97 22.46 -1.93
CA ALA A 241 6.15 21.07 -2.36
C ALA A 241 6.98 20.97 -3.64
N GLY A 242 6.67 21.77 -4.66
CA GLY A 242 7.44 21.79 -5.91
C GLY A 242 8.90 22.20 -5.70
N ALA A 243 9.14 23.15 -4.79
CA ALA A 243 10.49 23.60 -4.45
C ALA A 243 11.30 22.52 -3.72
N LEU A 244 10.66 21.73 -2.86
CA LEU A 244 11.25 20.56 -2.21
C LEU A 244 11.54 19.42 -3.21
N CYS A 245 10.57 19.06 -4.06
CA CYS A 245 10.73 18.02 -5.08
C CYS A 245 11.90 18.32 -6.03
N ARG A 246 11.98 19.56 -6.57
CA ARG A 246 13.12 20.00 -7.41
C ARG A 246 14.45 19.97 -6.67
N TYR A 247 14.48 20.30 -5.36
CA TYR A 247 15.72 20.23 -4.59
C TYR A 247 16.26 18.79 -4.50
N VAL A 248 15.40 17.84 -4.12
CA VAL A 248 15.81 16.44 -3.95
C VAL A 248 16.21 15.81 -5.29
N LEU A 249 15.45 16.09 -6.35
CA LEU A 249 15.70 15.53 -7.67
C LEU A 249 16.95 16.12 -8.36
N HIS A 250 17.23 17.43 -8.17
CA HIS A 250 18.23 18.15 -8.98
C HIS A 250 19.44 18.71 -8.22
N LYS A 251 19.45 18.68 -6.87
CA LYS A 251 20.49 19.30 -6.02
C LYS A 251 21.00 18.44 -4.87
N ALA A 252 20.18 17.51 -4.35
CA ALA A 252 20.52 16.73 -3.17
C ALA A 252 21.60 15.65 -3.36
N GLN A 253 22.02 15.35 -4.59
CA GLN A 253 22.87 14.18 -4.91
C GLN A 253 22.22 12.84 -4.49
N TYR A 254 20.89 12.76 -4.56
CA TYR A 254 20.14 11.53 -4.24
C TYR A 254 19.78 10.70 -5.49
N PHE A 255 19.77 11.34 -6.67
CA PHE A 255 19.59 10.66 -7.96
C PHE A 255 20.78 10.94 -8.88
N GLY A 256 21.20 9.91 -9.62
CA GLY A 256 22.19 9.99 -10.69
C GLY A 256 21.65 10.68 -11.95
N PRO A 257 22.50 10.93 -12.95
CA PRO A 257 22.11 11.60 -14.20
C PRO A 257 21.06 10.82 -15.01
N GLU A 258 21.00 9.49 -14.87
CA GLU A 258 19.95 8.63 -15.45
C GLU A 258 19.06 8.03 -14.35
N TYR A 259 18.86 8.81 -13.27
CA TYR A 259 18.05 8.50 -12.09
C TYR A 259 18.48 7.24 -11.33
N GLU A 260 19.76 6.84 -11.42
CA GLU A 260 20.34 5.88 -10.47
C GLU A 260 20.04 6.29 -9.03
N PHE A 261 19.60 5.35 -8.20
CA PHE A 261 19.50 5.60 -6.76
C PHE A 261 20.92 5.73 -6.20
N LEU A 262 21.19 6.85 -5.53
CA LEU A 262 22.51 7.13 -4.94
C LEU A 262 22.50 6.84 -3.44
N SER A 263 23.68 6.97 -2.82
CA SER A 263 23.84 6.73 -1.40
C SER A 263 22.93 7.62 -0.55
N ASP A 264 22.41 7.04 0.54
CA ASP A 264 21.81 7.80 1.64
C ASP A 264 22.77 8.84 2.24
N ASP A 265 24.08 8.58 2.19
CA ASP A 265 25.11 9.50 2.66
C ASP A 265 26.19 9.70 1.58
N PRO A 266 26.18 10.85 0.87
CA PRO A 266 27.18 11.15 -0.16
C PRO A 266 28.62 11.29 0.36
N ASP A 267 28.83 11.42 1.68
CA ASP A 267 30.18 11.37 2.26
C ASP A 267 30.72 9.93 2.22
N PRO A 268 31.85 9.65 1.54
CA PRO A 268 32.45 8.30 1.50
C PRO A 268 32.91 7.76 2.87
N THR A 269 33.00 8.62 3.89
CA THR A 269 33.32 8.26 5.27
C THR A 269 32.08 8.12 6.16
N GLY A 270 30.90 8.47 5.63
CA GLY A 270 29.62 8.44 6.31
C GLY A 270 29.15 7.02 6.65
N ALA A 271 28.59 6.85 7.85
CA ALA A 271 28.16 5.53 8.35
C ALA A 271 27.04 4.87 7.53
N ARG A 272 26.34 5.64 6.68
CA ARG A 272 25.31 5.15 5.74
C ARG A 272 25.76 5.17 4.28
N HIS A 273 27.03 5.40 3.98
CA HIS A 273 27.52 5.53 2.60
C HIS A 273 27.22 4.31 1.70
N HIS A 274 27.17 3.12 2.28
CA HIS A 274 26.87 1.87 1.58
C HIS A 274 25.35 1.53 1.51
N VAL A 275 24.48 2.39 2.03
CA VAL A 275 23.04 2.18 2.07
C VAL A 275 22.35 3.02 0.99
N VAL A 276 21.46 2.38 0.24
CA VAL A 276 20.59 3.02 -0.76
C VAL A 276 19.17 2.57 -0.46
N HIS A 277 18.45 3.28 0.41
CA HIS A 277 17.11 2.88 0.89
C HIS A 277 16.07 3.09 -0.21
N PHE A 278 15.41 2.02 -0.66
CA PHE A 278 14.52 2.04 -1.82
C PHE A 278 13.27 2.88 -1.54
N HIS A 279 12.60 2.66 -0.39
CA HIS A 279 11.38 3.39 -0.05
C HIS A 279 11.55 4.92 -0.08
N HIS A 280 12.64 5.49 0.43
CA HIS A 280 12.85 6.95 0.34
C HIS A 280 13.00 7.45 -1.11
N HIS A 281 13.67 6.70 -1.98
CA HIS A 281 13.78 7.04 -3.40
C HIS A 281 12.42 6.90 -4.12
N SER A 282 11.71 5.79 -3.94
CA SER A 282 10.40 5.57 -4.59
C SER A 282 9.31 6.51 -4.07
N MET A 283 9.34 6.90 -2.80
CA MET A 283 8.48 7.96 -2.26
C MET A 283 8.80 9.32 -2.90
N THR A 284 10.07 9.62 -3.21
CA THR A 284 10.45 10.84 -3.95
C THR A 284 9.87 10.85 -5.34
N ILE A 285 10.01 9.74 -6.08
CA ILE A 285 9.41 9.56 -7.42
C ILE A 285 7.90 9.78 -7.36
N LEU A 286 7.24 9.20 -6.35
CA LEU A 286 5.79 9.31 -6.15
C LEU A 286 5.34 10.75 -5.84
N ALA A 287 6.07 11.48 -5.01
CA ALA A 287 5.78 12.89 -4.73
C ALA A 287 6.03 13.80 -5.94
N CYS A 288 7.07 13.53 -6.74
CA CYS A 288 7.31 14.23 -8.01
C CYS A 288 6.18 13.99 -9.01
N LEU A 289 5.71 12.73 -9.15
CA LEU A 289 4.56 12.41 -9.99
C LEU A 289 3.28 13.11 -9.50
N GLU A 290 2.96 13.02 -8.20
CA GLU A 290 1.81 13.69 -7.60
C GLU A 290 1.83 15.20 -7.85
N TYR A 291 2.99 15.86 -7.69
CA TYR A 291 3.16 17.27 -7.99
C TYR A 291 2.92 17.58 -9.47
N GLY A 292 3.52 16.79 -10.37
CA GLY A 292 3.39 16.97 -11.82
C GLY A 292 1.95 16.85 -12.29
N LEU A 293 1.20 15.90 -11.74
CA LEU A 293 -0.23 15.74 -12.02
C LEU A 293 -1.09 16.84 -11.41
N ALA A 294 -0.79 17.29 -10.19
CA ALA A 294 -1.52 18.37 -9.50
C ALA A 294 -1.35 19.74 -10.16
N THR A 295 -0.19 20.01 -10.74
CA THR A 295 0.17 21.33 -11.33
C THR A 295 0.13 21.35 -12.87
N GLY A 296 0.02 20.20 -13.52
CA GLY A 296 0.17 20.08 -14.98
C GLY A 296 1.62 20.20 -15.47
N ASP A 297 2.61 20.05 -14.58
CA ASP A 297 4.03 20.05 -14.93
C ASP A 297 4.42 18.72 -15.62
N ALA A 298 4.27 18.70 -16.95
CA ALA A 298 4.62 17.58 -17.80
C ALA A 298 6.13 17.22 -17.77
N SER A 299 7.02 18.17 -17.38
CA SER A 299 8.44 17.85 -17.17
C SER A 299 8.56 16.93 -15.96
N MET A 300 8.00 17.34 -14.82
CA MET A 300 8.08 16.54 -13.59
C MET A 300 7.44 15.15 -13.76
N VAL A 301 6.33 15.03 -14.50
CA VAL A 301 5.73 13.71 -14.82
C VAL A 301 6.69 12.85 -15.64
N SER A 302 7.37 13.42 -16.63
CA SER A 302 8.36 12.71 -17.48
C SER A 302 9.60 12.28 -16.68
N GLU A 303 10.10 13.14 -15.80
CA GLU A 303 11.23 12.82 -14.91
C GLU A 303 10.86 11.72 -13.91
N ALA A 304 9.67 11.79 -13.30
CA ALA A 304 9.16 10.74 -12.42
C ALA A 304 8.97 9.40 -13.15
N ALA A 305 8.51 9.40 -14.41
CA ALA A 305 8.42 8.19 -15.23
C ALA A 305 9.80 7.57 -15.49
N ARG A 306 10.80 8.36 -15.91
CA ARG A 306 12.18 7.88 -16.12
C ARG A 306 12.79 7.32 -14.83
N ALA A 307 12.58 7.99 -13.70
CA ALA A 307 13.07 7.53 -12.40
C ALA A 307 12.36 6.25 -11.94
N PHE A 308 11.06 6.09 -12.23
CA PHE A 308 10.31 4.86 -11.99
C PHE A 308 10.80 3.70 -12.83
N ASP A 309 10.98 3.90 -14.14
CA ASP A 309 11.53 2.88 -15.05
C ASP A 309 12.91 2.42 -14.60
N LYS A 310 13.74 3.35 -14.09
CA LYS A 310 15.02 3.02 -13.47
C LYS A 310 14.83 2.22 -12.17
N ALA A 311 13.92 2.64 -11.29
CA ALA A 311 13.63 1.97 -10.02
C ALA A 311 13.22 0.50 -10.20
N LYS A 312 12.44 0.21 -11.25
CA LYS A 312 12.05 -1.16 -11.62
C LYS A 312 13.24 -2.11 -11.79
N THR A 313 14.36 -1.61 -12.33
CA THR A 313 15.55 -2.42 -12.65
C THR A 313 16.28 -2.99 -11.42
N TYR A 314 15.97 -2.51 -10.22
CA TYR A 314 16.52 -3.01 -8.96
C TYR A 314 15.68 -4.14 -8.32
N GLY A 315 14.48 -4.40 -8.83
CA GLY A 315 13.56 -5.43 -8.33
C GLY A 315 13.42 -6.64 -9.27
N GLU A 316 12.47 -7.51 -8.96
CA GLU A 316 12.01 -8.60 -9.82
C GLU A 316 10.58 -8.31 -10.31
N GLU A 317 10.49 -7.87 -11.57
CA GLU A 317 9.27 -7.37 -12.19
C GLU A 317 8.13 -8.39 -12.27
N LEU A 318 8.39 -9.71 -12.29
CA LEU A 318 7.34 -10.73 -12.40
C LEU A 318 6.58 -10.97 -11.10
N THR A 319 7.21 -10.72 -9.94
CA THR A 319 6.57 -10.86 -8.62
C THR A 319 6.18 -9.50 -8.01
N GLY A 320 6.85 -8.42 -8.42
CA GLY A 320 6.81 -7.13 -7.72
C GLY A 320 7.66 -7.10 -6.46
N PHE A 321 8.69 -7.96 -6.38
CA PHE A 321 9.65 -7.92 -5.28
C PHE A 321 10.60 -6.75 -5.53
N PHE A 322 10.56 -5.76 -4.64
CA PHE A 322 11.52 -4.66 -4.61
C PHE A 322 12.30 -4.77 -3.30
N PRO A 323 13.63 -4.63 -3.29
CA PRO A 323 14.42 -4.78 -2.08
C PRO A 323 14.39 -3.50 -1.23
N GLU A 324 14.35 -3.64 0.09
CA GLU A 324 14.39 -2.51 1.04
C GLU A 324 15.59 -1.59 0.76
N SER A 325 16.73 -2.19 0.40
CA SER A 325 17.92 -1.44 0.00
C SER A 325 18.58 -2.03 -1.24
N VAL A 326 19.11 -1.13 -2.08
CA VAL A 326 19.84 -1.48 -3.29
C VAL A 326 21.32 -1.66 -2.95
N GLY A 327 21.90 -2.82 -3.28
CA GLY A 327 23.33 -3.10 -3.07
C GLY A 327 23.64 -4.57 -2.77
N PRO A 328 24.91 -4.98 -2.87
CA PRO A 328 25.33 -6.36 -2.61
C PRO A 328 25.25 -6.74 -1.12
N ASP A 329 25.53 -5.81 -0.20
CA ASP A 329 25.84 -6.12 1.21
C ASP A 329 24.72 -5.83 2.23
N VAL A 330 23.61 -5.23 1.79
CA VAL A 330 22.41 -4.96 2.63
C VAL A 330 21.59 -6.24 2.86
N PRO A 331 20.43 -6.25 3.53
CA PRO A 331 19.48 -7.38 3.45
C PRO A 331 18.58 -7.27 2.21
N HIS A 332 18.36 -8.38 1.47
CA HIS A 332 17.38 -8.42 0.35
C HIS A 332 16.08 -9.08 0.80
N THR A 333 15.41 -8.37 1.69
CA THR A 333 13.97 -8.51 1.97
C THR A 333 13.22 -7.38 1.28
N SER A 334 11.92 -7.55 1.07
CA SER A 334 11.05 -6.51 0.52
C SER A 334 10.28 -5.81 1.64
N GLU A 335 10.46 -4.50 1.74
CA GLU A 335 9.64 -3.62 2.58
C GLU A 335 8.37 -3.27 1.78
N ILE A 336 7.19 -3.58 2.33
CA ILE A 336 5.91 -3.30 1.64
C ILE A 336 5.70 -1.80 1.37
N CYS A 337 6.43 -0.91 2.06
CA CYS A 337 6.43 0.50 1.73
C CYS A 337 6.86 0.78 0.29
N GLU A 338 7.97 0.19 -0.20
CA GLU A 338 8.36 0.39 -1.60
C GLU A 338 7.48 -0.36 -2.58
N VAL A 339 6.99 -1.57 -2.24
CA VAL A 339 6.03 -2.30 -3.09
C VAL A 339 4.76 -1.48 -3.29
N GLY A 340 4.26 -0.87 -2.21
CA GLY A 340 3.10 0.01 -2.25
C GLY A 340 3.36 1.31 -3.02
N ASP A 341 4.55 1.91 -2.87
CA ASP A 341 4.93 3.11 -3.64
C ASP A 341 5.06 2.80 -5.14
N MET A 342 5.71 1.69 -5.53
CA MET A 342 5.85 1.27 -6.93
C MET A 342 4.48 0.98 -7.57
N VAL A 343 3.55 0.32 -6.86
CA VAL A 343 2.16 0.16 -7.31
C VAL A 343 1.47 1.51 -7.50
N SER A 344 1.63 2.44 -6.54
CA SER A 344 1.04 3.78 -6.64
C SER A 344 1.59 4.57 -7.83
N VAL A 345 2.90 4.57 -8.05
CA VAL A 345 3.53 5.26 -9.20
C VAL A 345 3.02 4.68 -10.52
N ALA A 346 2.99 3.35 -10.65
CA ALA A 346 2.48 2.67 -11.84
C ALA A 346 1.03 3.07 -12.14
N LEU A 347 0.14 3.05 -11.15
CA LEU A 347 -1.26 3.48 -11.31
C LEU A 347 -1.40 4.96 -11.68
N GLY A 348 -0.57 5.83 -11.09
CA GLY A 348 -0.54 7.26 -11.41
C GLY A 348 -0.12 7.51 -12.87
N LEU A 349 0.97 6.90 -13.31
CA LEU A 349 1.46 6.99 -14.70
C LEU A 349 0.44 6.41 -15.70
N ALA A 350 -0.14 5.26 -15.38
CA ALA A 350 -1.13 4.59 -16.21
C ALA A 350 -2.43 5.40 -16.38
N ALA A 351 -2.92 6.02 -15.29
CA ALA A 351 -4.09 6.89 -15.30
C ALA A 351 -3.83 8.26 -15.95
N ALA A 352 -2.59 8.76 -15.89
CA ALA A 352 -2.14 9.94 -16.62
C ALA A 352 -1.96 9.69 -18.13
N GLY A 353 -2.04 8.43 -18.58
CA GLY A 353 -1.88 8.05 -19.99
C GLY A 353 -0.42 7.98 -20.44
N ALA A 354 0.55 7.90 -19.52
CA ALA A 354 1.98 7.84 -19.85
C ALA A 354 2.38 6.53 -20.58
N GLY A 355 1.62 5.45 -20.38
CA GLY A 355 1.83 4.17 -21.05
C GLY A 355 0.87 3.10 -20.53
N ASP A 356 0.42 2.21 -21.42
CA ASP A 356 -0.51 1.14 -21.03
C ASP A 356 0.18 0.01 -20.23
N HIS A 357 1.48 -0.21 -20.43
CA HIS A 357 2.25 -1.21 -19.69
C HIS A 357 2.31 -0.95 -18.18
N TYR A 358 2.17 0.30 -17.74
CA TYR A 358 2.06 0.65 -16.31
C TYR A 358 0.79 0.08 -15.65
N TRP A 359 -0.29 -0.15 -16.41
CA TRP A 359 -1.45 -0.91 -15.90
C TRP A 359 -1.11 -2.38 -15.65
N ASP A 360 -0.25 -2.98 -16.48
CA ASP A 360 0.18 -4.37 -16.32
C ASP A 360 1.16 -4.54 -15.15
N ASP A 361 2.08 -3.59 -14.96
CA ASP A 361 2.95 -3.52 -13.79
C ASP A 361 2.11 -3.43 -12.50
N ALA A 362 1.17 -2.48 -12.44
CA ALA A 362 0.28 -2.32 -11.29
C ALA A 362 -0.57 -3.57 -11.01
N ASP A 363 -1.28 -4.10 -12.01
CA ASP A 363 -2.12 -5.30 -11.89
C ASP A 363 -1.30 -6.50 -11.36
N ARG A 364 -0.07 -6.67 -11.88
CA ARG A 364 0.81 -7.76 -11.49
C ARG A 364 1.33 -7.63 -10.07
N TRP A 365 1.76 -6.45 -9.62
CA TRP A 365 2.33 -6.30 -8.28
C TRP A 365 1.25 -6.27 -7.20
N VAL A 366 0.06 -5.73 -7.50
CA VAL A 366 -1.14 -5.83 -6.65
C VAL A 366 -1.51 -7.29 -6.38
N ARG A 367 -1.54 -8.13 -7.42
CA ARG A 367 -1.87 -9.57 -7.31
C ARG A 367 -0.85 -10.39 -6.54
N ASN A 368 0.40 -9.96 -6.50
CA ASN A 368 1.52 -10.75 -6.00
C ASN A 368 2.07 -10.15 -4.70
N GLN A 369 3.29 -9.60 -4.69
CA GLN A 369 3.99 -9.18 -3.47
C GLN A 369 3.19 -8.20 -2.59
N LEU A 370 2.33 -7.33 -3.14
CA LEU A 370 1.47 -6.48 -2.32
C LEU A 370 0.42 -7.29 -1.56
N ALA A 371 -0.46 -8.02 -2.26
CA ALA A 371 -1.54 -8.76 -1.60
C ALA A 371 -1.04 -9.94 -0.74
N GLU A 372 0.05 -10.59 -1.13
CA GLU A 372 0.66 -11.69 -0.35
C GLU A 372 1.40 -11.17 0.90
N GLY A 373 1.84 -9.91 0.89
CA GLY A 373 2.46 -9.26 2.06
C GLY A 373 1.48 -8.92 3.19
N GLN A 374 0.17 -9.09 3.01
CA GLN A 374 -0.82 -8.87 4.08
C GLN A 374 -1.02 -10.11 4.95
N LEU A 375 -0.93 -9.96 6.27
CA LEU A 375 -1.13 -11.05 7.24
C LEU A 375 -2.61 -11.46 7.31
N LEU A 376 -2.96 -12.61 6.72
CA LEU A 376 -4.34 -13.14 6.75
C LEU A 376 -4.64 -14.07 7.92
N ARG A 377 -3.59 -14.63 8.53
CA ARG A 377 -3.66 -15.64 9.59
C ARG A 377 -2.43 -15.53 10.49
N TYR A 378 -2.65 -15.67 11.80
CA TYR A 378 -1.64 -15.39 12.84
C TYR A 378 -1.13 -16.65 13.55
N ASP A 379 -1.76 -17.81 13.29
CA ASP A 379 -1.53 -19.07 14.00
C ASP A 379 -0.12 -19.64 13.86
N TRP A 380 0.63 -19.22 12.84
CA TRP A 380 2.03 -19.59 12.65
C TRP A 380 2.97 -18.77 13.54
N ILE A 381 2.61 -17.54 13.93
CA ILE A 381 3.44 -16.64 14.75
C ILE A 381 3.68 -17.27 16.13
N TYR A 382 2.62 -17.74 16.78
CA TYR A 382 2.71 -18.44 18.07
C TYR A 382 3.38 -19.83 17.98
N ARG A 383 3.52 -20.39 16.78
CA ARG A 383 4.21 -21.67 16.54
C ARG A 383 5.70 -21.53 16.24
N LEU A 384 6.22 -20.31 16.09
CA LEU A 384 7.65 -20.05 15.90
C LEU A 384 8.46 -20.63 17.05
N ASN A 385 8.11 -20.28 18.30
CA ASN A 385 8.76 -20.75 19.52
C ASN A 385 10.31 -20.72 19.45
N MET A 386 10.86 -19.67 18.83
CA MET A 386 12.29 -19.59 18.45
C MET A 386 13.19 -18.93 19.51
N ALA A 387 12.64 -18.49 20.63
CA ALA A 387 13.35 -17.78 21.69
C ALA A 387 12.79 -18.15 23.06
N ASP A 388 13.63 -18.00 24.08
CA ASP A 388 13.19 -18.05 25.48
C ASP A 388 12.21 -16.90 25.77
N PRO A 389 11.29 -17.07 26.75
CA PRO A 389 10.44 -15.98 27.17
C PRO A 389 11.22 -14.78 27.72
N PRO A 390 10.78 -13.54 27.42
CA PRO A 390 11.40 -12.34 27.97
C PRO A 390 11.31 -12.38 29.51
N THR A 391 12.45 -12.26 30.18
CA THR A 391 12.53 -12.37 31.64
C THR A 391 11.81 -11.24 32.38
N ALA A 392 11.60 -10.10 31.70
CA ALA A 392 10.66 -9.05 32.07
C ALA A 392 10.19 -8.32 30.81
N LEU A 393 8.95 -7.83 30.80
CA LEU A 393 8.47 -6.87 29.80
C LEU A 393 8.82 -5.45 30.24
N LEU A 394 9.31 -4.64 29.31
CA LEU A 394 9.51 -3.21 29.54
C LEU A 394 8.15 -2.48 29.52
N PRO A 395 8.00 -1.30 30.17
CA PRO A 395 6.75 -0.55 30.20
C PRO A 395 6.17 -0.19 28.83
N ASN A 396 7.01 -0.19 27.78
CA ASN A 396 6.65 0.13 26.41
C ASN A 396 6.20 -1.08 25.58
N MET A 397 6.20 -2.29 26.16
CA MET A 397 5.96 -3.57 25.50
C MET A 397 4.66 -4.21 25.96
N THR A 398 3.99 -4.92 25.06
CA THR A 398 2.86 -5.79 25.41
C THR A 398 2.86 -7.08 24.62
N ILE A 399 2.27 -8.10 25.23
CA ILE A 399 2.09 -9.47 24.72
C ILE A 399 0.60 -9.82 24.53
N ASP A 400 -0.32 -8.89 24.82
CA ASP A 400 -1.76 -9.10 24.63
C ASP A 400 -2.06 -9.37 23.16
N ARG A 401 -2.47 -10.60 22.83
CA ARG A 401 -3.09 -10.98 21.55
C ARG A 401 -2.37 -10.43 20.31
N VAL A 402 -1.03 -10.43 20.34
CA VAL A 402 -0.18 -9.76 19.35
C VAL A 402 -0.45 -10.29 17.94
N GLY A 403 -0.70 -11.60 17.78
CA GLY A 403 -1.05 -12.18 16.47
C GLY A 403 -2.42 -11.70 15.97
N GLU A 404 -3.46 -11.80 16.81
CA GLU A 404 -4.84 -11.46 16.50
C GLU A 404 -5.01 -9.97 16.17
N ARG A 405 -4.40 -9.10 16.98
CA ARG A 405 -4.44 -7.64 16.84
C ARG A 405 -3.68 -7.14 15.60
N ASN A 406 -2.89 -8.01 14.96
CA ASN A 406 -2.15 -7.72 13.74
C ASN A 406 -2.70 -8.39 12.48
N VAL A 407 -3.81 -9.14 12.55
CA VAL A 407 -4.46 -9.64 11.33
C VAL A 407 -4.86 -8.45 10.44
N GLY A 408 -4.42 -8.50 9.18
CA GLY A 408 -4.55 -7.41 8.20
C GLY A 408 -3.39 -6.42 8.14
N ALA A 409 -2.41 -6.52 9.04
CA ALA A 409 -1.15 -5.79 8.95
C ALA A 409 -0.32 -6.31 7.75
N PHE A 410 0.69 -5.54 7.34
CA PHE A 410 1.59 -5.94 6.27
C PHE A 410 3.01 -6.22 6.79
N ALA A 411 3.70 -7.14 6.13
CA ALA A 411 5.08 -7.52 6.47
C ALA A 411 6.02 -6.30 6.48
N GLY A 412 6.86 -6.20 7.51
CA GLY A 412 7.98 -5.24 7.48
C GLY A 412 9.04 -5.65 6.48
N TRP A 413 9.32 -6.96 6.39
CA TRP A 413 10.43 -7.52 5.62
C TRP A 413 10.09 -8.95 5.14
N GLN A 414 9.38 -9.06 4.03
CA GLN A 414 9.08 -10.38 3.43
C GLN A 414 10.20 -10.85 2.51
N SER A 415 10.23 -12.15 2.24
CA SER A 415 11.09 -12.73 1.20
C SER A 415 10.29 -12.93 -0.11
N PRO A 416 10.93 -13.32 -1.23
CA PRO A 416 10.21 -13.58 -2.48
C PRO A 416 9.14 -14.68 -2.38
N ASN A 417 9.26 -15.61 -1.43
CA ASN A 417 8.47 -16.84 -1.33
C ASN A 417 7.87 -17.13 0.05
N ASP A 418 8.18 -16.35 1.09
CA ASP A 418 7.63 -16.47 2.45
C ASP A 418 7.44 -15.08 3.08
N TRP A 419 6.40 -14.92 3.90
CA TRP A 419 6.07 -13.70 4.63
C TRP A 419 7.20 -13.24 5.57
N ILE A 420 8.12 -14.13 5.92
CA ILE A 420 9.35 -13.85 6.67
C ILE A 420 10.60 -14.28 5.89
N GLU A 421 11.77 -13.74 6.25
CA GLU A 421 13.08 -14.14 5.73
C GLU A 421 13.81 -15.10 6.69
N PHE A 422 14.49 -16.10 6.14
CA PHE A 422 15.41 -16.99 6.86
C PHE A 422 16.87 -16.58 6.59
N GLN A 423 17.76 -16.83 7.55
CA GLN A 423 19.20 -16.71 7.34
C GLN A 423 19.61 -17.69 6.24
N ARG A 424 19.95 -17.13 5.08
CA ARG A 424 20.67 -17.85 4.05
C ARG A 424 22.08 -18.14 4.56
N ALA A 425 22.64 -19.30 4.22
CA ALA A 425 24.03 -19.60 4.54
C ALA A 425 24.98 -18.54 3.93
N GLU A 426 26.06 -18.19 4.63
CA GLU A 426 27.01 -17.17 4.19
C GLU A 426 27.47 -17.40 2.74
N ASP A 427 27.18 -16.45 1.86
CA ASP A 427 27.64 -16.47 0.47
C ASP A 427 29.14 -16.13 0.45
N ARG A 428 29.98 -17.11 0.09
CA ARG A 428 31.42 -16.90 -0.12
C ARG A 428 31.70 -16.25 -1.49
N GLY A 429 30.99 -15.18 -1.80
CA GLY A 429 31.17 -14.35 -3.00
C GLY A 429 30.99 -15.09 -4.32
N GLY A 430 30.09 -16.07 -4.38
CA GLY A 430 29.91 -16.90 -5.56
C GLY A 430 28.45 -17.19 -5.84
N VAL A 431 27.99 -16.89 -7.06
CA VAL A 431 26.68 -17.30 -7.56
C VAL A 431 26.57 -18.82 -7.41
N ARG A 432 25.89 -19.29 -6.36
CA ARG A 432 25.58 -20.71 -6.22
C ARG A 432 24.66 -21.06 -7.38
N GLU A 433 25.04 -22.07 -8.16
CA GLU A 433 24.11 -22.75 -9.08
C GLU A 433 23.12 -23.60 -8.24
N VAL A 434 22.28 -22.92 -7.45
CA VAL A 434 21.23 -23.57 -6.65
C VAL A 434 20.18 -24.09 -7.63
N ARG A 435 20.23 -25.39 -7.93
CA ARG A 435 19.19 -26.08 -8.69
C ARG A 435 17.91 -26.10 -7.85
N PRO A 436 16.85 -25.35 -8.20
CA PRO A 436 15.67 -25.24 -7.35
C PRO A 436 14.78 -26.47 -7.40
N MET A 437 14.91 -27.33 -8.41
CA MET A 437 14.20 -28.60 -8.45
C MET A 437 14.84 -29.61 -7.49
N GLN A 438 13.98 -30.42 -6.87
CA GLN A 438 14.36 -31.61 -6.10
C GLN A 438 15.04 -32.62 -7.03
N GLU A 439 16.23 -33.09 -6.67
CA GLU A 439 16.96 -34.06 -7.51
C GLU A 439 16.37 -35.47 -7.40
N SER A 440 16.56 -36.28 -8.45
CA SER A 440 16.03 -37.65 -8.49
C SER A 440 16.69 -38.53 -7.42
N GLY A 441 15.96 -38.81 -6.34
CA GLY A 441 16.45 -39.56 -5.18
C GLY A 441 16.79 -38.70 -3.95
N GLU A 442 16.80 -37.37 -4.08
CA GLU A 442 16.88 -36.44 -2.94
C GLU A 442 15.57 -36.50 -2.14
N THR A 443 15.63 -36.67 -0.82
CA THR A 443 14.43 -36.57 0.02
C THR A 443 13.98 -35.11 0.15
N SER A 444 12.69 -34.87 0.40
CA SER A 444 12.20 -33.51 0.64
C SER A 444 12.93 -32.82 1.81
N SER A 445 13.40 -33.57 2.80
CA SER A 445 14.19 -33.01 3.91
C SER A 445 15.58 -32.53 3.46
N GLU A 446 16.28 -33.29 2.62
CA GLU A 446 17.58 -32.91 2.09
C GLU A 446 17.46 -31.72 1.14
N TYR A 447 16.44 -31.76 0.26
CA TYR A 447 16.06 -30.69 -0.64
C TYR A 447 15.87 -29.34 0.10
N TYR A 448 14.98 -29.30 1.09
CA TYR A 448 14.75 -28.06 1.83
C TYR A 448 15.98 -27.63 2.64
N HIS A 449 16.72 -28.56 3.25
CA HIS A 449 17.96 -28.23 3.99
C HIS A 449 19.06 -27.65 3.09
N ARG A 450 19.19 -28.12 1.85
CA ARG A 450 20.13 -27.60 0.84
C ARG A 450 19.82 -26.15 0.45
N LEU A 451 18.53 -25.81 0.40
CA LEU A 451 18.01 -24.51 -0.02
C LEU A 451 17.98 -23.48 1.11
N SER A 452 17.52 -23.87 2.31
CA SER A 452 17.26 -22.93 3.40
C SER A 452 18.52 -22.51 4.19
N GLY A 453 19.56 -23.33 4.17
CA GLY A 453 20.61 -23.24 5.19
C GLY A 453 20.08 -23.64 6.58
N GLY A 454 20.77 -23.20 7.64
CA GLY A 454 20.31 -23.40 9.01
C GLY A 454 19.01 -22.64 9.31
N ARG A 455 18.13 -23.20 10.13
CA ARG A 455 16.76 -22.68 10.39
C ARG A 455 16.71 -21.43 11.30
N ASN A 456 17.60 -20.47 11.10
CA ASN A 456 17.64 -19.22 11.85
C ASN A 456 16.82 -18.15 11.10
N LEU A 457 16.21 -17.21 11.82
CA LEU A 457 15.55 -16.05 11.20
C LEU A 457 16.58 -15.05 10.65
N GLY A 458 16.29 -14.50 9.47
CA GLY A 458 17.12 -13.55 8.71
C GLY A 458 17.22 -12.17 9.36
N HIS A 459 17.00 -11.11 8.58
CA HIS A 459 16.94 -9.74 9.08
C HIS A 459 15.65 -9.44 9.88
N VAL A 460 14.59 -10.22 9.63
CA VAL A 460 13.19 -10.10 10.11
C VAL A 460 12.99 -9.48 11.50
N GLN A 461 12.18 -8.43 11.58
CA GLN A 461 11.40 -8.09 12.77
C GLN A 461 9.91 -7.98 12.36
N GLY A 462 9.12 -9.04 12.57
CA GLY A 462 7.67 -9.13 12.31
C GLY A 462 7.03 -8.04 11.43
N ILE A 463 6.53 -6.97 12.07
CA ILE A 463 5.82 -5.85 11.43
C ILE A 463 6.48 -4.53 11.80
N MET A 464 6.65 -3.67 10.80
CA MET A 464 6.66 -2.21 10.98
C MET A 464 5.37 -1.65 10.40
N HIS A 465 4.61 -0.87 11.17
CA HIS A 465 3.29 -0.43 10.71
C HIS A 465 3.29 0.63 9.59
N CYS A 466 4.47 1.04 9.10
CA CYS A 466 4.63 1.84 7.89
C CYS A 466 4.13 1.04 6.70
N CYS A 467 4.55 -0.22 6.62
CA CYS A 467 4.12 -1.20 5.64
C CYS A 467 2.61 -1.40 5.71
N THR A 468 2.04 -1.41 6.91
CA THR A 468 0.58 -1.53 7.10
C THR A 468 -0.16 -0.35 6.47
N ALA A 469 0.32 0.88 6.66
CA ALA A 469 -0.31 2.06 6.08
C ALA A 469 -0.02 2.23 4.58
N ASN A 470 1.24 2.08 4.13
CA ASN A 470 1.61 2.18 2.72
C ASN A 470 0.96 1.06 1.89
N GLY A 471 0.95 -0.17 2.39
CA GLY A 471 0.28 -1.31 1.76
C GLY A 471 -1.23 -1.09 1.65
N ALA A 472 -1.89 -0.65 2.73
CA ALA A 472 -3.30 -0.26 2.71
C ALA A 472 -3.59 0.88 1.71
N ARG A 473 -2.74 1.91 1.67
CA ARG A 473 -2.86 3.00 0.68
C ARG A 473 -2.75 2.47 -0.75
N ALA A 474 -1.83 1.56 -1.02
CA ALA A 474 -1.67 0.93 -2.34
C ALA A 474 -2.86 0.01 -2.70
N LEU A 475 -3.45 -0.72 -1.74
CA LEU A 475 -4.73 -1.42 -1.96
C LEU A 475 -5.84 -0.45 -2.36
N TYR A 476 -5.93 0.70 -1.68
CA TYR A 476 -6.91 1.73 -2.00
C TYR A 476 -6.69 2.34 -3.38
N ASP A 477 -5.44 2.66 -3.71
CA ASP A 477 -5.05 3.15 -5.03
C ASP A 477 -5.43 2.15 -6.12
N ALA A 478 -5.08 0.87 -5.97
CA ALA A 478 -5.52 -0.17 -6.89
C ALA A 478 -7.05 -0.24 -7.00
N TRP A 479 -7.77 -0.28 -5.88
CA TRP A 479 -9.23 -0.39 -5.83
C TRP A 479 -9.94 0.76 -6.54
N ARG A 480 -9.57 2.03 -6.28
CA ARG A 480 -10.17 3.19 -6.95
C ARG A 480 -9.83 3.27 -8.44
N HIS A 481 -8.76 2.61 -8.87
CA HIS A 481 -8.35 2.55 -10.27
C HIS A 481 -8.92 1.32 -11.03
N ILE A 482 -9.60 0.35 -10.37
CA ILE A 482 -10.29 -0.76 -11.05
C ILE A 482 -11.31 -0.24 -12.06
N VAL A 483 -12.13 0.75 -11.66
CA VAL A 483 -13.19 1.34 -12.49
C VAL A 483 -13.07 2.86 -12.49
N HIS A 484 -13.06 3.46 -13.68
CA HIS A 484 -13.24 4.90 -13.87
C HIS A 484 -14.58 5.19 -14.54
N ARG A 485 -15.33 6.16 -14.01
CA ARG A 485 -16.60 6.65 -14.56
C ARG A 485 -16.45 8.11 -14.97
N ARG A 486 -16.82 8.45 -16.21
CA ARG A 486 -16.80 9.83 -16.72
C ARG A 486 -17.79 9.99 -17.87
N ASP A 487 -18.59 11.05 -17.84
CA ASP A 487 -19.43 11.49 -18.97
C ASP A 487 -20.29 10.34 -19.58
N GLY A 488 -20.95 9.55 -18.74
CA GLY A 488 -21.78 8.39 -19.14
C GLY A 488 -21.02 7.14 -19.60
N ASN A 489 -19.68 7.17 -19.58
CA ASN A 489 -18.81 6.05 -19.92
C ASN A 489 -18.23 5.42 -18.65
N VAL A 490 -18.13 4.09 -18.65
CA VAL A 490 -17.46 3.28 -17.63
C VAL A 490 -16.29 2.55 -18.27
N ARG A 491 -15.10 2.73 -17.69
CA ARG A 491 -13.87 2.01 -18.06
C ARG A 491 -13.47 1.09 -16.92
N VAL A 492 -13.33 -0.20 -17.20
CA VAL A 492 -12.73 -1.18 -16.29
C VAL A 492 -11.25 -1.31 -16.66
N ASN A 493 -10.34 -0.85 -15.81
CA ASN A 493 -8.90 -0.80 -16.10
C ASN A 493 -8.14 -2.01 -15.53
N LEU A 494 -8.58 -2.52 -14.38
CA LEU A 494 -8.01 -3.70 -13.72
C LEU A 494 -9.06 -4.81 -13.67
N LEU A 495 -8.67 -6.05 -13.98
CA LEU A 495 -9.56 -7.21 -13.93
C LEU A 495 -9.55 -7.84 -12.53
N LEU A 496 -9.96 -7.05 -11.53
CA LEU A 496 -10.05 -7.44 -10.12
C LEU A 496 -11.50 -7.40 -9.66
N ASN A 497 -11.84 -8.15 -8.60
CA ASN A 497 -13.18 -8.08 -8.03
C ASN A 497 -13.47 -6.67 -7.49
N ARG A 498 -14.62 -6.12 -7.86
CA ARG A 498 -15.16 -4.88 -7.31
C ARG A 498 -16.68 -4.91 -7.38
N VAL A 499 -17.33 -4.84 -6.22
CA VAL A 499 -18.77 -4.56 -6.12
C VAL A 499 -18.96 -3.04 -6.01
N GLY A 500 -19.94 -2.47 -6.70
CA GLY A 500 -20.15 -1.02 -6.80
C GLY A 500 -21.61 -0.60 -6.91
N GLY A 501 -21.86 0.71 -6.90
CA GLY A 501 -23.21 1.25 -7.14
C GLY A 501 -23.61 1.15 -8.61
N THR A 502 -22.69 1.53 -9.51
CA THR A 502 -22.87 1.61 -10.96
C THR A 502 -22.67 0.25 -11.65
N VAL A 503 -21.65 -0.50 -11.23
CA VAL A 503 -21.15 -1.70 -11.91
C VAL A 503 -20.49 -2.65 -10.92
N ASP A 504 -20.71 -3.95 -11.10
CA ASP A 504 -19.93 -5.00 -10.45
C ASP A 504 -18.98 -5.66 -11.47
N VAL A 505 -17.73 -5.83 -11.07
CA VAL A 505 -16.68 -6.53 -11.81
C VAL A 505 -16.42 -7.84 -11.09
N HIS A 506 -16.77 -8.96 -11.72
CA HIS A 506 -16.53 -10.31 -11.23
C HIS A 506 -15.38 -10.92 -12.03
N SER A 507 -14.19 -10.97 -11.42
CA SER A 507 -12.99 -11.48 -12.08
C SER A 507 -12.76 -12.94 -11.74
N HIS A 508 -12.77 -13.80 -12.75
CA HIS A 508 -12.47 -15.23 -12.60
C HIS A 508 -10.96 -15.50 -12.63
N LEU A 509 -10.12 -14.47 -12.79
CA LEU A 509 -8.67 -14.60 -12.80
C LEU A 509 -8.15 -14.91 -11.38
N PRO A 510 -7.26 -15.91 -11.20
CA PRO A 510 -6.59 -16.70 -12.24
C PRO A 510 -7.16 -18.12 -12.48
N TYR A 511 -8.39 -18.45 -12.05
CA TYR A 511 -9.02 -19.74 -12.39
C TYR A 511 -9.16 -19.90 -13.92
N THR A 512 -9.83 -18.95 -14.55
CA THR A 512 -10.11 -18.93 -16.01
C THR A 512 -9.91 -17.53 -16.58
N GLY A 513 -9.65 -17.44 -17.88
CA GLY A 513 -9.60 -16.17 -18.61
C GLY A 513 -11.01 -15.64 -18.85
N ARG A 514 -11.66 -15.16 -17.79
CA ARG A 514 -13.02 -14.61 -17.82
C ARG A 514 -13.18 -13.43 -16.87
N VAL A 515 -13.95 -12.44 -17.30
CA VAL A 515 -14.50 -11.39 -16.43
C VAL A 515 -15.96 -11.16 -16.81
N ASP A 516 -16.82 -11.09 -15.81
CA ASP A 516 -18.23 -10.72 -15.96
C ASP A 516 -18.43 -9.30 -15.40
N ILE A 517 -19.10 -8.46 -16.18
CA ILE A 517 -19.43 -7.08 -15.84
C ILE A 517 -20.94 -6.97 -15.71
N HIS A 518 -21.42 -6.80 -14.48
CA HIS A 518 -22.85 -6.65 -14.18
C HIS A 518 -23.19 -5.16 -14.11
N ALA A 519 -24.11 -4.71 -14.97
CA ALA A 519 -24.54 -3.32 -15.02
C ALA A 519 -25.68 -3.05 -14.03
N ASN A 520 -25.47 -2.11 -13.10
CA ASN A 520 -26.51 -1.66 -12.16
C ASN A 520 -27.17 -0.36 -12.64
N GLU A 521 -26.49 0.40 -13.50
CA GLU A 521 -27.00 1.59 -14.20
C GLU A 521 -26.84 1.44 -15.73
N SER A 522 -27.41 2.36 -16.52
CA SER A 522 -27.11 2.48 -17.95
C SER A 522 -25.79 3.22 -18.19
N TYR A 523 -24.89 2.64 -19.00
CA TYR A 523 -23.64 3.30 -19.41
C TYR A 523 -23.02 2.64 -20.64
N ARG A 524 -22.10 3.37 -21.29
CA ARG A 524 -21.21 2.80 -22.30
C ARG A 524 -19.99 2.17 -21.66
N LEU A 525 -19.76 0.88 -21.92
CA LEU A 525 -18.66 0.10 -21.33
C LEU A 525 -17.45 -0.02 -22.27
N SER A 526 -16.26 0.20 -21.71
CA SER A 526 -15.03 -0.44 -22.19
C SER A 526 -14.25 -1.15 -21.09
N VAL A 527 -13.55 -2.21 -21.47
CA VAL A 527 -12.78 -3.08 -20.54
C VAL A 527 -11.36 -3.21 -21.06
N ARG A 528 -10.35 -2.93 -20.23
CA ARG A 528 -8.93 -3.12 -20.56
C ARG A 528 -8.56 -4.61 -20.49
N LEU A 529 -7.86 -5.09 -21.51
CA LEU A 529 -7.29 -6.44 -21.54
C LEU A 529 -5.77 -6.38 -21.23
N PRO A 530 -5.29 -7.03 -20.14
CA PRO A 530 -3.87 -7.09 -19.78
C PRO A 530 -2.98 -7.52 -20.95
N GLY A 531 -1.74 -7.02 -21.04
CA GLY A 531 -0.88 -7.13 -22.23
C GLY A 531 -0.68 -8.55 -22.79
N TRP A 532 -0.67 -9.57 -21.92
CA TRP A 532 -0.56 -10.99 -22.29
C TRP A 532 -1.80 -11.57 -22.99
N VAL A 533 -2.95 -10.89 -22.96
CA VAL A 533 -4.17 -11.33 -23.68
C VAL A 533 -4.02 -11.08 -25.18
N GLU A 534 -4.21 -12.11 -25.99
CA GLU A 534 -4.27 -12.00 -27.44
C GLU A 534 -5.65 -11.47 -27.88
N LEU A 535 -5.72 -10.20 -28.31
CA LEU A 535 -6.99 -9.52 -28.58
C LEU A 535 -7.87 -10.23 -29.63
N GLY A 536 -7.25 -10.87 -30.64
CA GLY A 536 -7.96 -11.65 -31.66
C GLY A 536 -8.62 -12.94 -31.16
N LYS A 537 -8.37 -13.34 -29.91
CA LYS A 537 -8.99 -14.50 -29.24
C LYS A 537 -9.94 -14.10 -28.10
N VAL A 538 -10.22 -12.81 -27.93
CA VAL A 538 -11.23 -12.32 -26.99
C VAL A 538 -12.61 -12.53 -27.60
N ALA A 539 -13.49 -13.23 -26.88
CA ALA A 539 -14.91 -13.30 -27.18
C ALA A 539 -15.71 -12.49 -26.15
N CYS A 540 -16.86 -11.94 -26.57
CA CYS A 540 -17.78 -11.25 -25.69
C CYS A 540 -19.21 -11.75 -25.91
N THR A 541 -19.95 -11.91 -24.82
CA THR A 541 -21.41 -12.02 -24.84
C THR A 541 -22.02 -10.94 -23.97
N VAL A 542 -23.26 -10.56 -24.27
CA VAL A 542 -24.13 -9.77 -23.39
C VAL A 542 -25.42 -10.56 -23.23
N ASP A 543 -25.78 -10.91 -22.00
CA ASP A 543 -26.93 -11.77 -21.67
C ASP A 543 -26.92 -13.09 -22.48
N GLY A 544 -25.74 -13.70 -22.58
CA GLY A 544 -25.49 -14.92 -23.36
C GLY A 544 -25.46 -14.74 -24.89
N SER A 545 -25.87 -13.59 -25.42
CA SER A 545 -25.87 -13.31 -26.86
C SER A 545 -24.52 -12.75 -27.32
N ALA A 546 -23.95 -13.31 -28.39
CA ALA A 546 -22.64 -12.90 -28.91
C ALA A 546 -22.61 -11.40 -29.29
N ARG A 547 -21.55 -10.70 -28.87
CA ARG A 547 -21.35 -9.27 -29.07
C ARG A 547 -20.01 -9.05 -29.77
N SER A 548 -20.03 -8.36 -30.92
CA SER A 548 -18.79 -7.95 -31.59
C SER A 548 -18.10 -6.84 -30.78
N VAL A 549 -16.80 -7.00 -30.52
CA VAL A 549 -15.99 -5.99 -29.83
C VAL A 549 -15.00 -5.34 -30.79
N SER A 550 -14.78 -4.04 -30.64
CA SER A 550 -13.68 -3.30 -31.25
C SER A 550 -12.68 -2.89 -30.18
N PHE A 551 -11.43 -2.59 -30.57
CA PHE A 551 -10.37 -2.24 -29.61
C PHE A 551 -9.88 -0.81 -29.83
N ASP A 552 -9.76 -0.05 -28.74
CA ASP A 552 -9.02 1.20 -28.64
C ASP A 552 -7.76 0.93 -27.80
N GLY A 553 -6.62 0.73 -28.46
CA GLY A 553 -5.42 0.17 -27.83
C GLY A 553 -5.71 -1.19 -27.20
N ARG A 554 -5.68 -1.26 -25.86
CA ARG A 554 -6.01 -2.46 -25.07
C ARG A 554 -7.45 -2.50 -24.53
N TYR A 555 -8.27 -1.48 -24.79
CA TYR A 555 -9.65 -1.40 -24.31
C TYR A 555 -10.62 -2.00 -25.33
N ALA A 556 -11.25 -3.13 -24.98
CA ALA A 556 -12.41 -3.65 -25.70
C ALA A 556 -13.61 -2.73 -25.47
N SER A 557 -14.15 -2.16 -26.54
CA SER A 557 -15.40 -1.41 -26.56
C SER A 557 -16.57 -2.38 -26.67
N ILE A 558 -17.37 -2.49 -25.60
CA ILE A 558 -18.51 -3.41 -25.53
C ILE A 558 -19.80 -2.72 -26.03
N GLY A 559 -19.87 -1.40 -25.86
CA GLY A 559 -21.03 -0.58 -26.21
C GLY A 559 -21.91 -0.26 -25.01
N GLU A 560 -23.17 0.11 -25.26
CA GLU A 560 -24.15 0.39 -24.21
C GLU A 560 -24.57 -0.89 -23.47
N LEU A 561 -24.64 -0.81 -22.14
CA LEU A 561 -25.33 -1.75 -21.27
C LEU A 561 -26.42 -1.01 -20.49
N GLY A 562 -27.54 -1.69 -20.23
CA GLY A 562 -28.58 -1.24 -19.31
C GLY A 562 -28.57 -2.00 -17.97
N PRO A 563 -29.32 -1.53 -16.96
CA PRO A 563 -29.43 -2.20 -15.66
C PRO A 563 -29.87 -3.66 -15.77
N GLY A 564 -29.21 -4.53 -15.01
CA GLY A 564 -29.45 -5.97 -14.99
C GLY A 564 -28.76 -6.75 -16.11
N GLN A 565 -28.16 -6.10 -17.10
CA GLN A 565 -27.41 -6.79 -18.16
C GLN A 565 -26.03 -7.24 -17.68
N VAL A 566 -25.56 -8.37 -18.20
CA VAL A 566 -24.23 -8.92 -17.90
C VAL A 566 -23.42 -9.04 -19.18
N ALA A 567 -22.29 -8.32 -19.25
CA ALA A 567 -21.29 -8.51 -20.28
C ALA A 567 -20.18 -9.46 -19.81
N THR A 568 -20.07 -10.62 -20.45
CA THR A 568 -19.00 -11.59 -20.18
C THR A 568 -17.93 -11.47 -21.27
N LEU A 569 -16.69 -11.20 -20.87
CA LEU A 569 -15.52 -11.35 -21.74
C LEU A 569 -14.81 -12.66 -21.40
N THR A 570 -14.42 -13.42 -22.43
CA THR A 570 -13.57 -14.62 -22.29
C THR A 570 -12.37 -14.56 -23.21
N PHE A 571 -11.25 -15.12 -22.76
CA PHE A 571 -9.98 -15.17 -23.48
C PHE A 571 -9.14 -16.37 -23.02
N PRO A 572 -8.18 -16.86 -23.83
CA PRO A 572 -7.29 -17.93 -23.43
C PRO A 572 -6.46 -17.56 -22.19
N LEU A 573 -6.31 -18.52 -21.28
CA LEU A 573 -5.43 -18.42 -20.11
C LEU A 573 -4.66 -19.75 -19.98
N ALA A 574 -3.33 -19.68 -19.93
CA ALA A 574 -2.45 -20.84 -19.80
C ALA A 574 -1.51 -20.67 -18.61
N GLU A 575 -0.88 -21.77 -18.18
CA GLU A 575 0.25 -21.71 -17.26
C GLU A 575 1.54 -21.36 -18.00
N GLU A 576 2.29 -20.40 -17.46
CA GLU A 576 3.64 -20.06 -17.90
C GLU A 576 4.63 -20.39 -16.77
N VAL A 577 5.73 -21.06 -17.12
CA VAL A 577 6.85 -21.26 -16.20
C VAL A 577 7.93 -20.22 -16.49
N SER A 578 8.37 -19.49 -15.47
CA SER A 578 9.41 -18.46 -15.58
C SER A 578 10.48 -18.68 -14.54
N ARG A 579 11.76 -18.55 -14.90
CA ARG A 579 12.88 -18.54 -13.94
C ARG A 579 13.27 -17.10 -13.65
N VAL A 580 13.19 -16.72 -12.38
CA VAL A 580 13.62 -15.41 -11.87
C VAL A 580 14.81 -15.58 -10.94
N THR A 581 15.55 -14.49 -10.67
CA THR A 581 16.69 -14.51 -9.74
C THR A 581 16.57 -13.37 -8.75
N VAL A 582 16.48 -13.69 -7.46
CA VAL A 582 16.55 -12.68 -6.37
C VAL A 582 17.74 -13.01 -5.48
N ARG A 583 18.73 -12.12 -5.47
CA ARG A 583 20.02 -12.24 -4.78
C ARG A 583 20.66 -13.62 -4.94
N ASN A 584 21.15 -13.89 -6.15
CA ASN A 584 21.86 -15.14 -6.53
C ASN A 584 21.06 -16.44 -6.34
N GLN A 585 19.81 -16.39 -5.85
CA GLN A 585 18.91 -17.54 -5.74
C GLN A 585 17.91 -17.54 -6.89
N TRP A 586 17.85 -18.67 -7.60
CA TRP A 586 16.83 -18.91 -8.62
C TRP A 586 15.51 -19.32 -7.97
N TYR A 587 14.42 -18.81 -8.53
CA TYR A 587 13.08 -19.28 -8.26
C TYR A 587 12.39 -19.63 -9.58
N PHE A 588 11.61 -20.70 -9.62
CA PHE A 588 10.65 -20.95 -10.70
C PHE A 588 9.27 -20.48 -10.27
N LEU A 589 8.69 -19.60 -11.07
CA LEU A 589 7.32 -19.15 -10.95
C LEU A 589 6.45 -19.97 -11.90
N VAL A 590 5.34 -20.51 -11.40
CA VAL A 590 4.20 -20.89 -12.25
C VAL A 590 3.23 -19.73 -12.20
N ARG A 591 2.93 -19.14 -13.36
CA ARG A 591 2.02 -17.99 -13.51
C ARG A 591 0.81 -18.35 -14.35
N LYS A 592 -0.34 -17.76 -14.05
CA LYS A 592 -1.51 -17.75 -14.93
C LYS A 592 -1.84 -16.29 -15.24
N GLY A 593 -1.36 -15.82 -16.40
CA GLY A 593 -1.31 -14.39 -16.70
C GLY A 593 -0.36 -13.66 -15.75
N HIS A 594 -0.89 -12.71 -14.97
CA HIS A 594 -0.12 -11.96 -13.98
C HIS A 594 -0.05 -12.60 -12.59
N ASP A 595 -0.98 -13.47 -12.23
CA ASP A 595 -0.96 -14.13 -10.93
C ASP A 595 0.12 -15.21 -10.88
N VAL A 596 1.06 -15.10 -9.92
CA VAL A 596 1.88 -16.23 -9.50
C VAL A 596 0.97 -17.18 -8.73
N VAL A 597 0.84 -18.42 -9.22
CA VAL A 597 0.01 -19.48 -8.61
C VAL A 597 0.83 -20.53 -7.86
N ARG A 598 2.15 -20.55 -8.09
CA ARG A 598 3.14 -21.30 -7.29
C ARG A 598 4.53 -20.68 -7.48
N ILE A 599 5.33 -20.72 -6.42
CA ILE A 599 6.78 -20.44 -6.46
C ILE A 599 7.55 -21.68 -6.00
N ASP A 600 8.74 -21.88 -6.58
CA ASP A 600 9.65 -22.98 -6.27
C ASP A 600 11.08 -22.44 -6.09
N PRO A 601 11.74 -22.61 -4.94
CA PRO A 601 11.23 -23.31 -3.76
C PRO A 601 10.08 -22.54 -3.08
N PRO A 602 9.10 -23.26 -2.49
CA PRO A 602 8.08 -22.62 -1.66
C PRO A 602 8.71 -22.02 -0.39
N GLY A 603 7.99 -21.10 0.25
CA GLY A 603 8.28 -20.71 1.63
C GLY A 603 8.14 -21.87 2.62
N MET A 604 8.54 -21.64 3.86
CA MET A 604 8.66 -22.64 4.91
C MET A 604 7.69 -22.45 6.10
N LEU A 605 7.39 -21.21 6.51
CA LEU A 605 6.57 -20.91 7.69
C LEU A 605 5.25 -20.23 7.34
N SER A 606 5.28 -19.18 6.51
CA SER A 606 4.07 -18.58 5.94
C SER A 606 4.27 -18.37 4.43
N PRO A 607 4.24 -19.47 3.63
CA PRO A 607 4.62 -19.42 2.23
C PRO A 607 3.69 -18.50 1.43
N LEU A 608 4.29 -17.67 0.59
CA LEU A 608 3.56 -16.85 -0.38
C LEU A 608 3.14 -17.73 -1.57
N TYR A 609 2.04 -17.37 -2.22
CA TYR A 609 1.47 -18.06 -3.38
C TYR A 609 1.04 -19.51 -3.13
N ASN A 610 0.42 -19.78 -1.97
CA ASN A 610 -0.30 -21.04 -1.68
C ASN A 610 -1.60 -21.13 -2.50
N ARG A 611 -1.46 -21.24 -3.82
CA ARG A 611 -2.47 -20.86 -4.83
C ARG A 611 -2.76 -21.96 -5.86
N ASP A 612 -2.36 -23.21 -5.59
CA ASP A 612 -2.59 -24.36 -6.48
C ASP A 612 -4.08 -24.57 -6.83
N HIS A 613 -5.02 -24.17 -5.97
CA HIS A 613 -6.47 -24.24 -6.24
C HIS A 613 -6.92 -23.42 -7.48
N TYR A 614 -6.17 -22.40 -7.89
CA TYR A 614 -6.46 -21.67 -9.13
C TYR A 614 -6.12 -22.48 -10.40
N ARG A 615 -5.41 -23.59 -10.28
CA ARG A 615 -4.88 -24.36 -11.41
C ARG A 615 -5.91 -25.34 -11.98
N ASP A 616 -6.88 -25.75 -11.17
CA ASP A 616 -7.98 -26.66 -11.52
C ASP A 616 -8.92 -26.13 -12.62
N GLY A 617 -8.87 -24.82 -12.91
CA GLY A 617 -9.67 -24.20 -13.98
C GLY A 617 -11.16 -24.03 -13.67
N VAL A 618 -11.59 -24.32 -12.44
CA VAL A 618 -12.98 -24.18 -11.97
C VAL A 618 -13.06 -22.99 -11.03
N THR A 619 -13.86 -21.97 -11.36
CA THR A 619 -14.07 -20.83 -10.46
C THR A 619 -14.81 -21.27 -9.19
N LEU A 620 -14.14 -21.14 -8.04
CA LEU A 620 -14.78 -21.19 -6.74
C LEU A 620 -15.49 -19.87 -6.44
N TRP A 621 -16.48 -19.89 -5.55
CA TRP A 621 -17.32 -18.73 -5.21
C TRP A 621 -17.26 -18.44 -3.71
N LYS A 622 -17.39 -17.17 -3.34
CA LYS A 622 -17.52 -16.71 -1.96
C LYS A 622 -18.66 -15.70 -1.85
N GLN A 623 -19.14 -15.45 -0.64
CA GLN A 623 -20.01 -14.30 -0.40
C GLN A 623 -19.22 -13.00 -0.62
N GLY A 624 -19.75 -12.11 -1.44
CA GLY A 624 -19.22 -10.76 -1.64
C GLY A 624 -19.57 -9.82 -0.49
N ASP A 625 -18.88 -8.68 -0.44
CA ASP A 625 -19.27 -7.60 0.47
C ASP A 625 -20.66 -7.05 0.07
N SER A 626 -21.45 -6.63 1.06
CA SER A 626 -22.71 -5.92 0.83
C SER A 626 -22.49 -4.41 0.66
N HIS A 627 -21.30 -3.90 1.03
CA HIS A 627 -20.92 -2.50 0.90
C HIS A 627 -20.57 -2.11 -0.54
N ARG A 628 -21.47 -1.36 -1.18
CA ARG A 628 -21.35 -0.88 -2.58
C ARG A 628 -20.73 0.52 -2.66
N GLY A 629 -19.52 0.67 -2.13
CA GLY A 629 -18.84 1.97 -2.02
C GLY A 629 -18.44 2.59 -3.37
N GLU A 630 -19.00 3.77 -3.69
CA GLU A 630 -18.60 4.57 -4.86
C GLU A 630 -17.72 5.77 -4.52
N ALA A 631 -17.81 6.29 -3.29
CA ALA A 631 -17.05 7.46 -2.87
C ALA A 631 -15.53 7.17 -2.89
N VAL A 632 -14.79 8.01 -3.61
CA VAL A 632 -13.33 7.95 -3.71
C VAL A 632 -12.72 9.28 -3.27
N LEU A 633 -11.73 9.19 -2.39
CA LEU A 633 -10.74 10.24 -2.17
C LEU A 633 -9.73 10.26 -3.33
N GLY A 634 -9.36 11.47 -3.74
CA GLY A 634 -8.32 11.72 -4.73
C GLY A 634 -6.89 11.45 -4.23
N TRP A 635 -5.93 11.81 -5.08
CA TRP A 635 -4.52 11.96 -4.71
C TRP A 635 -4.32 13.24 -3.89
#